data_AF-A0A9X5FHW1-F1
#
_entry.id   AF-A0A9X5FHW1-F1
#
_cell.length_a   1.000
_cell.length_b   1.000
_cell.length_c   1.000
_cell.angle_alpha   90.00
_cell.angle_beta   90.00
_cell.angle_gamma   90.00
#
_symmetry.space_group_name_H-M   'P 1'
#
loop_
_entity.id
_entity.type
_entity.pdbx_description
1 polymer ?
#
loop_
_entity_poly.entity_id
_entity_poly.type
_entity_poly.pdbx_seq_one_letter_code
_entity_poly.pdbx_strand_id
1 'polypeptide(L)'
;MTTPGDPAIPPSNPWDSGRDDDGVVERREPQSWSPEPLVPPRGVPVPGTGGQDSWTPENVDVQWTAMEQQLRDDESLARAFARYEREADRPRTRRQRPEAWHVPSPATSRAPRRDSSPLTGFLVIVIVVVSLIAGYSRWGPNRVDPSLTVPMSDLADMPRVTSRLRPPAGFEEQRERLLPAVSTQGLVGTYEFLNYHDQMPVTWSPCRPLRVVVDTARAPQDFVDWVSHVLAEASELTGLQIILDGTTSERVSFEREAYQPDQYGGRWAPVIIGFADEAEMPGLAGTIAGLGGSSALEFGGSVGYVTGAVAIDTTMLDYPRYAGEPGYVQVLRHEVGHMLGLDHVEDTDALMHPSDSTRTSWGPGDRAGLAVLGSGECQPDL
;
A
#
# COMPACT_ATOMS: atom_id res chain seq x y z
N MET A 1 15.37 14.62 -62.73
CA MET A 1 15.92 15.61 -63.68
C MET A 1 15.27 16.94 -63.37
N THR A 2 16.09 17.89 -62.94
CA THR A 2 15.77 19.24 -62.47
C THR A 2 15.89 20.24 -63.60
N THR A 3 15.02 21.25 -63.63
CA THR A 3 15.35 22.60 -64.13
C THR A 3 14.71 23.67 -63.23
N PRO A 4 15.34 24.85 -63.07
CA PRO A 4 15.15 25.76 -61.93
C PRO A 4 14.62 27.16 -62.31
N GLY A 5 14.24 27.96 -61.31
CA GLY A 5 13.89 29.38 -61.50
C GLY A 5 13.75 30.17 -60.18
N ASP A 6 14.88 30.71 -59.71
CA ASP A 6 15.17 32.08 -59.19
C ASP A 6 14.39 32.76 -58.02
N PRO A 7 15.06 33.72 -57.32
CA PRO A 7 14.99 33.88 -55.86
C PRO A 7 14.22 35.14 -55.39
N ALA A 8 13.91 35.22 -54.09
CA ALA A 8 13.43 36.44 -53.43
C ALA A 8 14.24 36.75 -52.15
N ILE A 9 14.80 37.96 -52.09
CA ILE A 9 15.45 38.63 -50.95
C ILE A 9 14.43 39.62 -50.34
N PRO A 10 14.40 39.86 -49.01
CA PRO A 10 13.33 40.61 -48.33
C PRO A 10 13.65 42.11 -48.19
N PRO A 11 12.68 42.92 -47.72
CA PRO A 11 13.01 44.18 -47.07
C PRO A 11 12.49 44.28 -45.61
N SER A 12 13.25 45.11 -44.89
CA SER A 12 13.35 45.42 -43.48
C SER A 12 12.27 46.35 -42.89
N ASN A 13 12.08 46.24 -41.57
CA ASN A 13 11.42 47.23 -40.69
C ASN A 13 12.20 48.55 -40.58
N PRO A 14 11.48 49.68 -40.54
CA PRO A 14 11.76 50.75 -39.56
C PRO A 14 10.41 51.31 -39.01
N TRP A 15 10.24 51.78 -37.77
CA TRP A 15 10.75 53.03 -37.24
C TRP A 15 10.49 53.11 -35.72
N ASP A 16 11.53 53.51 -35.01
CA ASP A 16 11.56 54.11 -33.67
C ASP A 16 11.91 55.60 -33.85
N SER A 17 11.71 56.40 -32.80
CA SER A 17 12.08 57.83 -32.59
C SER A 17 10.98 58.89 -32.72
N GLY A 18 10.74 59.60 -31.61
CA GLY A 18 10.00 60.87 -31.56
C GLY A 18 9.46 61.24 -30.17
N ARG A 19 10.33 61.64 -29.23
CA ARG A 19 9.99 62.49 -28.07
C ARG A 19 10.48 63.91 -28.37
N ASP A 20 9.69 64.93 -28.05
CA ASP A 20 10.10 66.18 -27.38
C ASP A 20 8.88 67.08 -27.07
N ASP A 21 8.79 67.45 -25.79
CA ASP A 21 8.37 68.68 -25.08
C ASP A 21 7.09 69.52 -25.37
N ASP A 22 6.44 69.79 -24.21
CA ASP A 22 5.93 71.06 -23.65
C ASP A 22 4.76 71.83 -24.27
N GLY A 23 3.66 71.86 -23.50
CA GLY A 23 2.55 72.81 -23.64
C GLY A 23 1.68 72.88 -22.38
N VAL A 24 1.99 73.82 -21.48
CA VAL A 24 1.19 74.19 -20.30
C VAL A 24 0.03 75.11 -20.71
N VAL A 25 -1.22 74.81 -20.31
CA VAL A 25 -2.27 75.82 -20.02
C VAL A 25 -3.17 75.38 -18.85
N GLU A 26 -3.59 76.39 -18.08
CA GLU A 26 -4.05 76.48 -16.70
C GLU A 26 -5.40 75.84 -16.26
N ARG A 27 -5.38 75.40 -14.99
CA ARG A 27 -6.37 75.44 -13.89
C ARG A 27 -7.87 75.72 -14.17
N ARG A 28 -8.71 74.81 -13.64
CA ARG A 28 -9.94 75.10 -12.87
C ARG A 28 -10.30 73.92 -11.95
N GLU A 29 -10.18 74.10 -10.64
CA GLU A 29 -11.04 73.42 -9.65
C GLU A 29 -12.35 74.25 -9.49
N PRO A 30 -13.42 73.82 -8.79
CA PRO A 30 -13.63 72.58 -8.02
C PRO A 30 -14.96 71.86 -8.35
N GLN A 31 -15.12 70.59 -7.95
CA GLN A 31 -16.43 70.07 -7.54
C GLN A 31 -16.27 68.80 -6.70
N SER A 32 -16.57 68.96 -5.41
CA SER A 32 -16.72 67.92 -4.40
C SER A 32 -17.96 67.07 -4.69
N TRP A 33 -17.79 65.77 -4.80
CA TRP A 33 -18.89 64.82 -4.60
C TRP A 33 -18.38 63.60 -3.83
N SER A 34 -18.83 63.50 -2.59
CA SER A 34 -18.61 62.35 -1.71
C SER A 34 -19.75 61.34 -1.92
N PRO A 35 -19.47 60.05 -2.17
CA PRO A 35 -20.45 59.01 -1.94
C PRO A 35 -20.30 58.50 -0.49
N GLU A 36 -21.38 58.56 0.28
CA GLU A 36 -21.50 57.82 1.53
C GLU A 36 -21.31 56.31 1.28
N PRO A 37 -20.61 55.57 2.16
CA PRO A 37 -20.51 54.12 2.04
C PRO A 37 -21.82 53.46 2.50
N LEU A 38 -22.37 52.61 1.65
CA LEU A 38 -23.42 51.65 1.97
C LEU A 38 -22.96 50.73 3.11
N VAL A 39 -23.75 50.70 4.20
CA VAL A 39 -23.57 49.79 5.33
C VAL A 39 -23.95 48.36 4.89
N PRO A 40 -23.04 47.36 4.95
CA PRO A 40 -23.42 45.97 4.76
C PRO A 40 -24.02 45.38 6.05
N PRO A 41 -24.93 44.40 5.94
CA PRO A 41 -25.59 43.78 7.08
C PRO A 41 -24.60 42.95 7.92
N ARG A 42 -24.86 42.91 9.23
CA ARG A 42 -24.09 42.14 10.21
C ARG A 42 -24.08 40.64 9.86
N GLY A 43 -22.88 40.04 9.87
CA GLY A 43 -22.69 38.60 10.06
C GLY A 43 -21.94 37.87 8.95
N VAL A 44 -20.66 38.19 8.71
CA VAL A 44 -19.68 37.28 8.07
C VAL A 44 -18.27 37.62 8.62
N PRO A 45 -17.48 36.67 9.13
CA PRO A 45 -16.09 36.93 9.54
C PRO A 45 -15.21 37.13 8.30
N VAL A 46 -14.44 38.21 8.29
CA VAL A 46 -13.35 38.46 7.33
C VAL A 46 -12.13 37.64 7.75
N PRO A 47 -11.43 36.91 6.85
CA PRO A 47 -10.17 36.25 7.18
C PRO A 47 -9.10 37.29 7.52
N GLY A 48 -8.62 37.24 8.75
CA GLY A 48 -7.50 38.05 9.22
C GLY A 48 -6.22 37.64 8.50
N THR A 49 -5.48 38.66 8.08
CA THR A 49 -4.08 38.63 7.64
C THR A 49 -3.23 37.71 8.53
N GLY A 50 -2.50 36.79 7.90
CA GLY A 50 -1.57 35.88 8.57
C GLY A 50 -0.63 36.60 9.52
N GLY A 51 -0.79 36.30 10.81
CA GLY A 51 0.18 36.62 11.83
C GLY A 51 1.39 35.71 11.67
N GLN A 52 2.57 36.29 11.87
CA GLN A 52 3.76 35.52 12.19
C GLN A 52 3.50 34.80 13.50
N ASP A 53 3.37 33.47 13.47
CA ASP A 53 3.24 32.67 14.68
C ASP A 53 4.56 32.73 15.46
N SER A 54 4.59 33.64 16.44
CA SER A 54 5.62 33.66 17.47
C SER A 54 5.44 32.42 18.36
N TRP A 55 6.39 31.50 18.29
CA TRP A 55 6.49 30.34 19.17
C TRP A 55 6.43 30.78 20.65
N THR A 56 5.34 30.45 21.34
CA THR A 56 5.22 30.63 22.79
C THR A 56 5.71 29.37 23.51
N PRO A 57 6.28 29.50 24.73
CA PRO A 57 6.70 28.35 25.54
C PRO A 57 5.58 27.32 25.79
N GLU A 58 4.33 27.75 25.91
CA GLU A 58 3.17 26.85 26.09
C GLU A 58 2.93 25.92 24.89
N ASN A 59 3.23 26.36 23.65
CA ASN A 59 3.07 25.50 22.47
C ASN A 59 4.12 24.38 22.41
N VAL A 60 5.30 24.62 22.99
CA VAL A 60 6.36 23.61 23.10
C VAL A 60 5.99 22.58 24.16
N ASP A 61 5.41 23.00 25.28
CA ASP A 61 4.99 22.08 26.35
C ASP A 61 3.86 21.15 25.91
N VAL A 62 2.91 21.64 25.10
CA VAL A 62 1.82 20.81 24.57
C VAL A 62 2.33 19.77 23.57
N GLN A 63 3.24 20.16 22.66
CA GLN A 63 3.85 19.21 21.72
C GLN A 63 4.79 18.22 22.41
N TRP A 64 5.53 18.66 23.42
CA TRP A 64 6.37 17.79 24.24
C TRP A 64 5.54 16.75 25.00
N THR A 65 4.41 17.18 25.58
CA THR A 65 3.50 16.28 26.30
C THR A 65 2.87 15.24 25.37
N ALA A 66 2.50 15.63 24.14
CA ALA A 66 1.98 14.72 23.13
C ALA A 66 3.04 13.70 22.66
N MET A 67 4.28 14.16 22.44
CA MET A 67 5.41 13.29 22.07
C MET A 67 5.76 12.31 23.20
N GLU A 68 5.79 12.75 24.45
CA GLU A 68 6.02 11.85 25.58
C GLU A 68 4.90 10.82 25.76
N GLN A 69 3.66 11.18 25.42
CA GLN A 69 2.53 10.25 25.48
C GLN A 69 2.66 9.18 24.41
N GLN A 70 3.03 9.57 23.18
CA GLN A 70 3.31 8.64 22.09
C GLN A 70 4.47 7.68 22.43
N LEU A 71 5.57 8.17 23.02
CA LEU A 71 6.67 7.33 23.48
C LEU A 71 6.27 6.34 24.59
N ARG A 72 5.36 6.75 25.49
CA ARG A 72 4.82 5.87 26.54
C ARG A 72 3.92 4.79 25.96
N ASP A 73 3.15 5.14 24.94
CA ASP A 73 2.27 4.21 24.23
C ASP A 73 3.10 3.17 23.45
N ASP A 74 4.16 3.59 22.75
CA ASP A 74 5.11 2.70 22.07
C ASP A 74 5.81 1.73 23.06
N GLU A 75 6.22 2.22 24.23
CA GLU A 75 6.84 1.41 25.27
C GLU A 75 5.84 0.45 25.94
N SER A 76 4.56 0.83 26.01
CA SER A 76 3.47 -0.04 26.48
C SER A 76 3.20 -1.17 25.49
N LEU A 77 3.25 -0.84 24.19
CA LEU A 77 3.08 -1.76 23.07
C LEU A 77 4.24 -2.77 23.02
N ALA A 78 5.49 -2.30 23.11
CA ALA A 78 6.68 -3.14 23.18
C ALA A 78 6.64 -4.11 24.39
N ARG A 79 6.12 -3.66 25.53
CA ARG A 79 5.90 -4.52 26.71
C ARG A 79 4.78 -5.53 26.54
N ALA A 80 3.75 -5.21 25.75
CA ALA A 80 2.70 -6.16 25.38
C ALA A 80 3.25 -7.24 24.43
N PHE A 81 4.03 -6.85 23.41
CA PHE A 81 4.68 -7.77 22.48
C PHE A 81 5.67 -8.71 23.17
N ALA A 82 6.54 -8.20 24.03
CA ALA A 82 7.47 -9.04 24.80
C ALA A 82 6.75 -10.06 25.71
N ARG A 83 5.52 -9.78 26.15
CA ARG A 83 4.70 -10.76 26.88
C ARG A 83 4.16 -11.84 25.95
N TYR A 84 3.71 -11.45 24.76
CA TYR A 84 3.18 -12.37 23.76
C TYR A 84 4.24 -13.36 23.24
N GLU A 85 5.46 -12.88 22.93
CA GLU A 85 6.58 -13.75 22.51
C GLU A 85 6.95 -14.78 23.59
N ARG A 86 6.98 -14.37 24.87
CA ARG A 86 7.23 -15.29 26.00
C ARG A 86 6.13 -16.34 26.18
N GLU A 87 4.91 -16.04 25.78
CA GLU A 87 3.79 -16.99 25.82
C GLU A 87 3.86 -17.98 24.64
N ALA A 88 4.28 -17.51 23.47
CA ALA A 88 4.46 -18.29 22.25
C ALA A 88 5.63 -19.29 22.35
N ASP A 89 6.71 -18.92 23.05
CA ASP A 89 7.92 -19.74 23.20
C ASP A 89 7.83 -20.78 24.34
N ARG A 90 6.65 -20.97 24.95
CA ARG A 90 6.45 -22.03 25.94
C ARG A 90 6.39 -23.40 25.25
N PRO A 91 7.32 -24.33 25.56
CA PRO A 91 7.24 -25.67 25.00
C PRO A 91 5.97 -26.37 25.46
N ARG A 92 5.10 -26.69 24.51
CA ARG A 92 3.90 -27.53 24.73
C ARG A 92 4.35 -28.85 25.35
N THR A 93 3.99 -29.09 26.60
CA THR A 93 4.20 -30.37 27.27
C THR A 93 3.60 -31.50 26.43
N ARG A 94 4.49 -32.37 25.95
CA ARG A 94 4.21 -33.55 25.13
C ARG A 94 3.20 -34.46 25.83
N ARG A 95 1.92 -34.39 25.43
CA ARG A 95 0.92 -35.38 25.80
C ARG A 95 1.31 -36.71 25.14
N GLN A 96 1.52 -37.74 25.97
CA GLN A 96 1.90 -39.09 25.53
C GLN A 96 0.85 -39.66 24.56
N ARG A 97 1.35 -40.26 23.47
CA ARG A 97 0.57 -41.06 22.51
C ARG A 97 0.11 -42.37 23.17
N PRO A 98 -1.15 -42.79 23.07
CA PRO A 98 -1.54 -44.16 23.40
C PRO A 98 -1.01 -45.15 22.36
N GLU A 99 -0.75 -46.34 22.86
CA GLU A 99 -0.15 -47.53 22.25
C GLU A 99 -0.82 -47.97 20.93
N ALA A 100 0.01 -48.40 19.98
CA ALA A 100 -0.41 -48.90 18.68
C ALA A 100 -1.11 -50.26 18.81
N TRP A 101 -2.32 -50.37 18.26
CA TRP A 101 -3.02 -51.64 18.10
C TRP A 101 -2.34 -52.50 17.02
N HIS A 102 -1.86 -53.67 17.41
CA HIS A 102 -1.44 -54.75 16.52
C HIS A 102 -2.66 -55.40 15.85
N VAL A 103 -2.60 -55.57 14.52
CA VAL A 103 -3.55 -56.42 13.77
C VAL A 103 -2.80 -57.70 13.35
N PRO A 104 -3.31 -58.92 13.64
CA PRO A 104 -2.68 -60.17 13.22
C PRO A 104 -2.96 -60.48 11.74
N SER A 105 -1.96 -60.98 11.02
CA SER A 105 -2.10 -61.53 9.67
C SER A 105 -2.89 -62.85 9.67
N PRO A 106 -3.87 -63.05 8.76
CA PRO A 106 -4.41 -64.38 8.50
C PRO A 106 -3.71 -65.08 7.34
N ALA A 107 -3.63 -66.40 7.51
CA ALA A 107 -3.01 -67.37 6.62
C ALA A 107 -3.78 -67.61 5.31
N THR A 108 -3.06 -68.27 4.41
CA THR A 108 -3.39 -68.71 3.06
C THR A 108 -4.69 -69.54 2.92
N SER A 109 -5.41 -69.33 1.81
CA SER A 109 -6.18 -70.38 1.13
C SER A 109 -6.21 -70.18 -0.40
N ARG A 110 -6.12 -71.28 -1.15
CA ARG A 110 -5.92 -71.38 -2.60
C ARG A 110 -7.26 -71.52 -3.37
N ALA A 111 -7.29 -70.92 -4.57
CA ALA A 111 -8.09 -71.21 -5.79
C ALA A 111 -9.57 -70.74 -5.88
N PRO A 112 -10.18 -70.57 -7.09
CA PRO A 112 -9.63 -70.67 -8.46
C PRO A 112 -9.72 -69.37 -9.30
N ARG A 113 -8.95 -69.35 -10.39
CA ARG A 113 -8.82 -68.24 -11.36
C ARG A 113 -10.14 -67.90 -12.05
N ARG A 114 -10.48 -66.61 -12.06
CA ARG A 114 -11.45 -66.02 -12.99
C ARG A 114 -10.80 -64.80 -13.60
N ASP A 115 -10.48 -64.89 -14.90
CA ASP A 115 -9.89 -63.81 -15.68
C ASP A 115 -10.77 -62.56 -15.59
N SER A 116 -10.24 -61.54 -14.92
CA SER A 116 -10.72 -60.17 -15.04
C SER A 116 -9.47 -59.28 -15.02
N SER A 117 -9.38 -58.41 -16.02
CA SER A 117 -8.21 -57.60 -16.31
C SER A 117 -7.82 -56.71 -15.11
N PRO A 118 -6.53 -56.67 -14.71
CA PRO A 118 -6.05 -55.94 -13.53
C PRO A 118 -6.20 -54.40 -13.64
N LEU A 119 -6.56 -53.89 -14.82
CA LEU A 119 -6.84 -52.47 -15.06
C LEU A 119 -8.19 -52.01 -14.47
N THR A 120 -9.17 -52.92 -14.32
CA THR A 120 -10.54 -52.53 -13.93
C THR A 120 -10.69 -52.37 -12.42
N GLY A 121 -9.95 -53.15 -11.61
CA GLY A 121 -9.99 -53.07 -10.15
C GLY A 121 -9.29 -51.83 -9.58
N PHE A 122 -8.19 -51.40 -10.21
CA PHE A 122 -7.46 -50.19 -9.80
C PHE A 122 -8.28 -48.93 -10.07
N LEU A 123 -8.98 -48.87 -11.21
CA LEU A 123 -9.83 -47.73 -11.58
C LEU A 123 -11.01 -47.55 -10.61
N VAL A 124 -11.64 -48.62 -10.14
CA VAL A 124 -12.74 -48.54 -9.17
C VAL A 124 -12.25 -48.03 -7.81
N ILE A 125 -11.08 -48.47 -7.34
CA ILE A 125 -10.50 -47.99 -6.08
C ILE A 125 -10.13 -46.51 -6.18
N VAL A 126 -9.54 -46.07 -7.29
CA VAL A 126 -9.23 -44.66 -7.53
C VAL A 126 -10.51 -43.82 -7.55
N ILE A 127 -11.57 -44.27 -8.23
CA ILE A 127 -12.85 -43.55 -8.27
C ILE A 127 -13.48 -43.45 -6.89
N VAL A 128 -13.43 -44.51 -6.07
CA VAL A 128 -13.98 -44.49 -4.71
C VAL A 128 -13.16 -43.57 -3.79
N VAL A 129 -11.83 -43.59 -3.89
CA VAL A 129 -10.95 -42.69 -3.13
C VAL A 129 -11.16 -41.24 -3.54
N VAL A 130 -11.23 -40.96 -4.85
CA VAL A 130 -11.53 -39.62 -5.38
C VAL A 130 -12.93 -39.17 -4.96
N SER A 131 -13.91 -40.05 -4.96
CA SER A 131 -15.29 -39.73 -4.53
C SER A 131 -15.40 -39.50 -3.02
N LEU A 132 -14.60 -40.20 -2.21
CA LEU A 132 -14.51 -39.97 -0.76
C LEU A 132 -13.76 -38.67 -0.45
N ILE A 133 -12.69 -38.36 -1.19
CA ILE A 133 -11.98 -37.08 -1.08
C ILE A 133 -12.89 -35.93 -1.52
N ALA A 134 -13.60 -36.06 -2.64
CA ALA A 134 -14.56 -35.08 -3.14
C ALA A 134 -15.80 -34.96 -2.24
N GLY A 135 -16.26 -36.05 -1.65
CA GLY A 135 -17.35 -36.06 -0.69
C GLY A 135 -16.95 -35.39 0.63
N TYR A 136 -15.73 -35.65 1.10
CA TYR A 136 -15.19 -35.06 2.32
C TYR A 136 -14.88 -33.56 2.14
N SER A 137 -14.30 -33.16 1.01
CA SER A 137 -14.08 -31.74 0.69
C SER A 137 -15.39 -30.97 0.55
N ARG A 138 -16.45 -31.63 0.08
CA ARG A 138 -17.76 -30.98 -0.14
C ARG A 138 -18.65 -30.94 1.12
N TRP A 139 -18.51 -31.87 2.08
CA TRP A 139 -19.44 -32.00 3.23
C TRP A 139 -18.77 -32.09 4.62
N GLY A 140 -17.46 -31.88 4.73
CA GLY A 140 -16.74 -31.89 6.02
C GLY A 140 -17.10 -30.70 6.93
N PRO A 141 -17.32 -30.89 8.24
CA PRO A 141 -17.83 -29.85 9.16
C PRO A 141 -16.78 -28.81 9.63
N ASN A 142 -15.57 -28.79 9.05
CA ASN A 142 -14.53 -27.81 9.38
C ASN A 142 -13.94 -27.24 8.07
N ARG A 143 -14.61 -26.27 7.45
CA ARG A 143 -14.01 -25.49 6.36
C ARG A 143 -13.25 -24.31 6.94
N VAL A 144 -11.94 -24.33 6.78
CA VAL A 144 -11.17 -23.14 6.41
C VAL A 144 -11.32 -23.07 4.90
N ASP A 145 -11.85 -21.98 4.34
CA ASP A 145 -12.17 -21.91 2.91
C ASP A 145 -10.85 -21.86 2.08
N PRO A 146 -10.55 -22.88 1.25
CA PRO A 146 -9.25 -23.00 0.58
C PRO A 146 -9.27 -22.46 -0.86
N SER A 147 -9.75 -21.23 -1.06
CA SER A 147 -9.63 -20.57 -2.36
C SER A 147 -9.82 -19.05 -2.24
N LEU A 148 -9.01 -18.40 -1.41
CA LEU A 148 -8.79 -16.97 -1.52
C LEU A 148 -7.62 -16.78 -2.48
N THR A 149 -7.91 -16.16 -3.62
CA THR A 149 -6.93 -15.84 -4.65
C THR A 149 -6.63 -14.36 -4.58
N VAL A 150 -5.38 -13.96 -4.38
CA VAL A 150 -4.94 -12.60 -4.68
C VAL A 150 -4.48 -12.64 -6.14
N PRO A 151 -5.06 -11.84 -7.03
CA PRO A 151 -4.76 -11.92 -8.45
C PRO A 151 -3.33 -11.45 -8.69
N MET A 152 -2.61 -12.06 -9.65
CA MET A 152 -1.44 -11.41 -10.23
C MET A 152 -1.84 -9.98 -10.57
N SER A 153 -1.13 -9.01 -10.00
CA SER A 153 -1.42 -7.59 -10.15
C SER A 153 -1.58 -7.23 -11.62
N ASP A 154 -2.82 -7.17 -12.11
CA ASP A 154 -3.08 -6.66 -13.46
C ASP A 154 -2.78 -5.16 -13.39
N LEU A 155 -1.66 -4.74 -14.00
CA LEU A 155 -1.18 -3.35 -14.07
C LEU A 155 -2.28 -2.35 -14.51
N ALA A 156 -3.38 -2.85 -15.08
CA ALA A 156 -4.55 -2.08 -15.46
C ALA A 156 -5.20 -1.35 -14.27
N ASP A 157 -5.20 -1.95 -13.07
CA ASP A 157 -5.91 -1.46 -11.87
C ASP A 157 -4.97 -0.85 -10.81
N MET A 158 -3.68 -0.67 -11.11
CA MET A 158 -2.76 0.06 -10.22
C MET A 158 -3.11 1.55 -10.22
N PRO A 159 -2.83 2.29 -9.12
CA PRO A 159 -3.08 3.71 -9.15
C PRO A 159 -2.20 4.34 -10.21
N ARG A 160 -2.82 5.13 -11.09
CA ARG A 160 -2.10 5.77 -12.17
C ARG A 160 -1.78 7.18 -11.73
N VAL A 161 -0.56 7.63 -11.99
CA VAL A 161 -0.24 9.06 -11.92
C VAL A 161 -0.97 9.74 -13.07
N THR A 162 -2.24 10.10 -12.82
CA THR A 162 -3.11 10.79 -13.76
C THR A 162 -2.99 12.30 -13.65
N SER A 163 -2.40 12.80 -12.56
CA SER A 163 -2.31 14.22 -12.27
C SER A 163 -1.35 14.92 -13.23
N ARG A 164 -1.83 15.98 -13.89
CA ARG A 164 -0.97 16.89 -14.67
C ARG A 164 -0.06 17.73 -13.78
N LEU A 165 -0.47 17.88 -12.51
CA LEU A 165 0.21 18.62 -11.47
C LEU A 165 0.87 17.64 -10.50
N ARG A 166 1.93 18.09 -9.85
CA ARG A 166 2.72 17.31 -8.89
C ARG A 166 3.16 18.22 -7.75
N PRO A 167 3.53 17.66 -6.60
CA PRO A 167 4.24 18.39 -5.55
C PRO A 167 5.48 19.11 -6.08
N PRO A 168 5.98 20.13 -5.35
CA PRO A 168 7.34 20.60 -5.56
C PRO A 168 8.33 19.42 -5.47
N ALA A 169 9.31 19.37 -6.38
CA ALA A 169 10.33 18.33 -6.38
C ALA A 169 11.02 18.25 -5.01
N GLY A 170 11.14 17.04 -4.47
CA GLY A 170 11.81 16.76 -3.21
C GLY A 170 11.03 17.23 -1.97
N PHE A 171 9.73 17.50 -2.07
CA PHE A 171 8.93 17.88 -0.91
C PHE A 171 8.94 16.76 0.15
N GLU A 172 9.37 17.08 1.38
CA GLU A 172 9.65 16.13 2.49
C GLU A 172 10.87 15.20 2.31
N GLU A 173 11.63 15.31 1.21
CA GLU A 173 12.90 14.58 1.07
C GLU A 173 13.96 15.14 1.99
N GLN A 174 14.68 14.23 2.62
CA GLN A 174 15.92 14.49 3.32
C GLN A 174 17.12 14.18 2.43
N ARG A 175 18.28 14.68 2.82
CA ARG A 175 19.54 14.38 2.11
C ARG A 175 20.01 12.95 2.31
N GLU A 176 19.58 12.32 3.39
CA GLU A 176 19.98 10.99 3.81
C GLU A 176 18.74 10.20 4.25
N ARG A 177 18.86 8.88 4.24
CA ARG A 177 17.79 7.97 4.66
C ARG A 177 17.34 8.25 6.09
N LEU A 178 16.03 8.13 6.33
CA LEU A 178 15.39 8.48 7.60
C LEU A 178 15.62 7.44 8.70
N LEU A 179 15.61 6.16 8.35
CA LEU A 179 15.87 5.04 9.24
C LEU A 179 17.05 4.22 8.70
N PRO A 180 17.79 3.46 9.53
CA PRO A 180 18.90 2.61 9.07
C PRO A 180 18.50 1.57 8.01
N ALA A 181 19.47 1.19 7.16
CA ALA A 181 19.27 0.14 6.16
C ALA A 181 19.11 -1.23 6.81
N VAL A 182 18.14 -2.00 6.33
CA VAL A 182 18.04 -3.41 6.67
C VAL A 182 19.08 -4.16 5.84
N SER A 183 19.95 -4.90 6.52
CA SER A 183 20.97 -5.70 5.83
C SER A 183 20.32 -6.88 5.11
N THR A 184 20.65 -7.05 3.82
CA THR A 184 20.25 -8.23 3.04
C THR A 184 21.18 -9.43 3.29
N GLN A 185 22.26 -9.26 4.06
CA GLN A 185 23.25 -10.30 4.28
C GLN A 185 22.65 -11.48 5.06
N GLY A 186 22.71 -12.67 4.46
CA GLY A 186 22.22 -13.90 5.08
C GLY A 186 20.70 -14.07 5.02
N LEU A 187 19.96 -13.14 4.38
CA LEU A 187 18.57 -13.36 4.03
C LEU A 187 18.48 -14.38 2.87
N VAL A 188 17.46 -15.23 2.93
CA VAL A 188 17.24 -16.35 2.00
C VAL A 188 15.77 -16.46 1.67
N GLY A 189 15.45 -17.10 0.55
CA GLY A 189 14.10 -17.30 0.06
C GLY A 189 13.91 -16.72 -1.33
N THR A 190 12.74 -16.99 -1.92
CA THR A 190 12.36 -16.46 -3.23
C THR A 190 11.53 -15.21 -3.07
N TYR A 191 11.75 -14.22 -3.93
CA TYR A 191 10.99 -12.97 -3.98
C TYR A 191 11.04 -12.44 -5.42
N GLU A 192 10.03 -11.64 -5.77
CA GLU A 192 9.90 -10.97 -7.08
C GLU A 192 9.40 -9.53 -6.84
N PHE A 193 9.48 -8.66 -7.86
CA PHE A 193 9.10 -7.25 -7.75
C PHE A 193 8.10 -6.84 -8.82
N LEU A 194 7.15 -5.98 -8.46
CA LEU A 194 6.07 -5.54 -9.36
C LEU A 194 6.60 -4.76 -10.57
N ASN A 195 7.63 -3.95 -10.36
CA ASN A 195 8.16 -3.07 -11.39
C ASN A 195 9.67 -3.05 -11.40
N TYR A 196 10.22 -3.03 -12.60
CA TYR A 196 11.64 -2.87 -12.85
C TYR A 196 11.88 -1.65 -13.74
N HIS A 197 12.96 -0.93 -13.47
CA HIS A 197 13.53 0.08 -14.35
C HIS A 197 15.01 -0.22 -14.52
N ASP A 198 15.47 -0.38 -15.76
CA ASP A 198 16.84 -0.78 -16.08
C ASP A 198 17.36 -2.00 -15.29
N GLN A 199 16.52 -3.03 -15.14
CA GLN A 199 16.77 -4.27 -14.39
C GLN A 199 16.89 -4.11 -12.86
N MET A 200 16.73 -2.90 -12.34
CA MET A 200 16.64 -2.64 -10.90
C MET A 200 15.17 -2.53 -10.49
N PRO A 201 14.77 -3.00 -9.30
CA PRO A 201 13.41 -2.81 -8.83
C PRO A 201 13.10 -1.33 -8.64
N VAL A 202 11.90 -0.91 -9.01
CA VAL A 202 11.37 0.40 -8.61
C VAL A 202 11.11 0.37 -7.11
N THR A 203 11.45 1.45 -6.40
CA THR A 203 11.41 1.51 -4.94
C THR A 203 10.78 2.81 -4.45
N TRP A 204 10.39 2.81 -3.18
CA TRP A 204 10.08 4.02 -2.42
C TRP A 204 11.39 4.71 -2.00
N SER A 205 11.42 6.05 -1.98
CA SER A 205 12.54 6.79 -1.41
C SER A 205 12.68 6.50 0.10
N PRO A 206 13.85 6.06 0.60
CA PRO A 206 14.07 5.90 2.03
C PRO A 206 14.34 7.23 2.75
N CYS A 207 14.38 8.34 2.01
CA CYS A 207 14.72 9.67 2.49
C CYS A 207 13.48 10.57 2.66
N ARG A 208 12.30 10.04 2.34
CA ARG A 208 10.98 10.66 2.56
C ARG A 208 10.08 9.74 3.39
N PRO A 209 9.27 10.29 4.31
CA PRO A 209 8.32 9.45 5.04
C PRO A 209 7.26 8.89 4.08
N LEU A 210 7.04 7.56 4.13
CA LEU A 210 5.93 6.91 3.45
C LEU A 210 4.68 7.08 4.30
N ARG A 211 3.83 8.02 3.91
CA ARG A 211 2.59 8.33 4.64
C ARG A 211 1.46 7.42 4.21
N VAL A 212 0.68 6.95 5.17
CA VAL A 212 -0.48 6.08 4.99
C VAL A 212 -1.68 6.68 5.72
N VAL A 213 -2.83 6.73 5.06
CA VAL A 213 -4.12 7.11 5.65
C VAL A 213 -5.10 5.94 5.58
N VAL A 214 -5.98 5.84 6.57
CA VAL A 214 -6.96 4.75 6.64
C VAL A 214 -8.37 5.25 6.34
N ASP A 215 -8.97 4.67 5.33
CA ASP A 215 -10.39 4.81 5.07
C ASP A 215 -11.18 3.81 5.93
N THR A 216 -11.95 4.37 6.87
CA THR A 216 -12.68 3.59 7.88
C THR A 216 -14.14 3.35 7.55
N ALA A 217 -14.65 3.81 6.40
CA ALA A 217 -16.09 3.85 6.12
C ALA A 217 -16.77 2.46 6.17
N ARG A 218 -16.04 1.41 5.78
CA ARG A 218 -16.50 0.00 5.80
C ARG A 218 -15.63 -0.90 6.69
N ALA A 219 -14.76 -0.30 7.48
CA ALA A 219 -13.78 -1.03 8.26
C ALA A 219 -14.35 -1.45 9.64
N PRO A 220 -13.87 -2.57 10.21
CA PRO A 220 -14.18 -2.92 11.59
C PRO A 220 -13.53 -1.92 12.56
N GLN A 221 -14.03 -1.85 13.80
CA GLN A 221 -13.59 -0.87 14.79
C GLN A 221 -12.09 -0.97 15.13
N ASP A 222 -11.51 -2.17 15.08
CA ASP A 222 -10.09 -2.43 15.38
C ASP A 222 -9.17 -2.30 14.15
N PHE A 223 -9.68 -1.87 12.99
CA PHE A 223 -8.92 -1.89 11.74
C PHE A 223 -7.67 -1.01 11.77
N VAL A 224 -7.78 0.21 12.32
CA VAL A 224 -6.66 1.16 12.40
C VAL A 224 -5.52 0.57 13.22
N ASP A 225 -5.82 -0.17 14.28
CA ASP A 225 -4.82 -0.82 15.13
C ASP A 225 -4.08 -1.94 14.36
N TRP A 226 -4.80 -2.74 13.57
CA TRP A 226 -4.19 -3.77 12.72
C TRP A 226 -3.37 -3.18 11.58
N VAL A 227 -3.82 -2.10 10.96
CA VAL A 227 -3.02 -1.36 9.97
C VAL A 227 -1.74 -0.84 10.62
N SER A 228 -1.83 -0.17 11.77
CA SER A 228 -0.65 0.29 12.50
C SER A 228 0.34 -0.84 12.80
N HIS A 229 -0.16 -2.01 13.21
CA HIS A 229 0.66 -3.16 13.50
C HIS A 229 1.41 -3.68 12.26
N VAL A 230 0.69 -3.88 11.15
CA VAL A 230 1.28 -4.37 9.89
C VAL A 230 2.28 -3.38 9.30
N LEU A 231 1.98 -2.08 9.35
CA LEU A 231 2.91 -1.04 8.87
C LEU A 231 4.18 -0.96 9.72
N ALA A 232 4.09 -1.22 11.03
CA ALA A 232 5.27 -1.30 11.89
C ALA A 232 6.18 -2.46 11.50
N GLU A 233 5.63 -3.67 11.29
CA GLU A 233 6.40 -4.81 10.79
C GLU A 233 7.06 -4.50 9.43
N ALA A 234 6.29 -3.91 8.51
CA ALA A 234 6.81 -3.52 7.19
C ALA A 234 7.93 -2.47 7.28
N SER A 235 7.80 -1.48 8.17
CA SER A 235 8.84 -0.46 8.41
C SER A 235 10.13 -1.10 8.92
N GLU A 236 10.04 -2.06 9.85
CA GLU A 236 11.21 -2.80 10.36
C GLU A 236 11.90 -3.63 9.28
N LEU A 237 11.13 -4.27 8.39
CA LEU A 237 11.66 -5.16 7.36
C LEU A 237 12.26 -4.43 6.16
N THR A 238 11.79 -3.22 5.88
CA THR A 238 12.28 -2.38 4.78
C THR A 238 13.34 -1.39 5.23
N GLY A 239 13.24 -0.87 6.47
CA GLY A 239 14.01 0.30 6.91
C GLY A 239 13.48 1.60 6.28
N LEU A 240 12.24 1.63 5.81
CA LEU A 240 11.52 2.84 5.41
C LEU A 240 10.78 3.42 6.62
N GLN A 241 10.73 4.75 6.74
CA GLN A 241 9.86 5.39 7.74
C GLN A 241 8.42 5.39 7.23
N ILE A 242 7.59 4.48 7.74
CA ILE A 242 6.17 4.40 7.39
C ILE A 242 5.36 5.07 8.49
N ILE A 243 4.55 6.07 8.14
CA ILE A 243 3.78 6.87 9.10
C ILE A 243 2.29 6.70 8.82
N LEU A 244 1.55 6.23 9.82
CA LEU A 244 0.09 6.25 9.82
C LEU A 244 -0.41 7.66 10.18
N ASP A 245 -0.87 8.41 9.18
CA ASP A 245 -1.38 9.79 9.30
C ASP A 245 -2.87 9.85 9.70
N GLY A 246 -3.35 8.81 10.37
CA GLY A 246 -4.72 8.70 10.86
C GLY A 246 -5.74 8.32 9.79
N THR A 247 -6.99 8.71 9.99
CA THR A 247 -8.12 8.32 9.14
C THR A 247 -8.45 9.39 8.10
N THR A 248 -8.96 8.99 6.93
CA THR A 248 -9.43 9.89 5.87
C THR A 248 -10.92 9.68 5.56
N SER A 249 -11.55 10.70 4.98
CA SER A 249 -12.89 10.61 4.39
C SER A 249 -12.85 10.29 2.89
N GLU A 250 -11.67 10.25 2.26
CA GLU A 250 -11.51 9.71 0.91
C GLU A 250 -11.83 8.22 0.92
N ARG A 251 -12.55 7.75 -0.11
CA ARG A 251 -12.77 6.31 -0.29
C ARG A 251 -11.55 5.65 -0.93
N VAL A 252 -11.19 4.46 -0.46
CA VAL A 252 -10.15 3.62 -1.06
C VAL A 252 -10.48 3.39 -2.54
N SER A 253 -9.55 3.76 -3.40
CA SER A 253 -9.67 3.62 -4.84
C SER A 253 -8.29 3.62 -5.46
N PHE A 254 -8.14 2.83 -6.52
CA PHE A 254 -6.96 2.85 -7.36
C PHE A 254 -7.08 3.91 -8.47
N GLU A 255 -8.24 4.51 -8.73
CA GLU A 255 -8.38 5.54 -9.77
C GLU A 255 -8.09 6.98 -9.28
N ARG A 256 -7.52 7.11 -8.08
CA ARG A 256 -7.25 8.41 -7.45
C ARG A 256 -6.04 9.11 -8.04
N GLU A 257 -6.08 10.45 -8.05
CA GLU A 257 -4.94 11.25 -8.46
C GLU A 257 -3.79 11.11 -7.45
N ALA A 258 -2.56 10.96 -7.95
CA ALA A 258 -1.37 10.87 -7.11
C ALA A 258 -1.06 12.18 -6.37
N TYR A 259 -1.57 13.32 -6.84
CA TYR A 259 -1.41 14.62 -6.19
C TYR A 259 -2.75 15.31 -5.97
N GLN A 260 -3.17 15.42 -4.71
CA GLN A 260 -4.45 16.02 -4.33
C GLN A 260 -4.24 17.18 -3.32
N PRO A 261 -3.85 18.37 -3.79
CA PRO A 261 -3.44 19.46 -2.92
C PRO A 261 -4.55 19.99 -2.01
N ASP A 262 -5.80 19.93 -2.46
CA ASP A 262 -6.95 20.40 -1.67
C ASP A 262 -7.22 19.50 -0.45
N GLN A 263 -6.81 18.23 -0.50
CA GLN A 263 -7.02 17.25 0.57
C GLN A 263 -5.76 16.97 1.39
N TYR A 264 -4.61 16.79 0.72
CA TYR A 264 -3.35 16.38 1.37
C TYR A 264 -2.26 17.46 1.37
N GLY A 265 -2.52 18.62 0.74
CA GLY A 265 -1.56 19.72 0.65
C GLY A 265 -0.46 19.48 -0.38
N GLY A 266 0.69 20.14 -0.21
CA GLY A 266 1.79 20.13 -1.19
C GLY A 266 2.61 18.84 -1.29
N ARG A 267 2.07 17.68 -0.90
CA ARG A 267 2.73 16.37 -0.87
C ARG A 267 2.05 15.40 -1.84
N TRP A 268 2.72 14.30 -2.16
CA TRP A 268 2.07 13.17 -2.82
C TRP A 268 0.92 12.65 -1.95
N ALA A 269 -0.19 12.27 -2.57
CA ALA A 269 -1.32 11.69 -1.86
C ALA A 269 -0.82 10.47 -1.05
N PRO A 270 -1.03 10.42 0.28
CA PRO A 270 -0.61 9.29 1.10
C PRO A 270 -1.20 8.00 0.56
N VAL A 271 -0.53 6.86 0.79
CA VAL A 271 -1.13 5.57 0.48
C VAL A 271 -2.44 5.44 1.25
N ILE A 272 -3.50 4.98 0.60
CA ILE A 272 -4.79 4.78 1.24
C ILE A 272 -5.03 3.28 1.49
N ILE A 273 -5.40 2.93 2.72
CA ILE A 273 -5.77 1.57 3.09
C ILE A 273 -7.22 1.55 3.56
N GLY A 274 -8.04 0.64 3.02
CA GLY A 274 -9.46 0.57 3.36
C GLY A 274 -10.12 -0.74 2.98
N PHE A 275 -11.39 -0.88 3.36
CA PHE A 275 -12.26 -1.95 2.88
C PHE A 275 -13.12 -1.46 1.72
N ALA A 276 -13.40 -2.34 0.75
CA ALA A 276 -14.34 -2.11 -0.36
C ALA A 276 -15.08 -3.40 -0.72
N ASP A 277 -16.17 -3.29 -1.48
CA ASP A 277 -16.86 -4.44 -2.08
C ASP A 277 -16.75 -4.41 -3.62
N GLU A 278 -17.21 -5.46 -4.29
CA GLU A 278 -17.20 -5.55 -5.76
C GLU A 278 -18.06 -4.48 -6.47
N ALA A 279 -18.99 -3.83 -5.75
CA ALA A 279 -19.82 -2.76 -6.32
C ALA A 279 -19.04 -1.43 -6.40
N GLU A 280 -18.18 -1.16 -5.41
CA GLU A 280 -17.29 -0.01 -5.40
C GLU A 280 -16.00 -0.27 -6.20
N MET A 281 -15.49 -1.49 -6.14
CA MET A 281 -14.24 -1.91 -6.76
C MET A 281 -14.45 -3.25 -7.49
N PRO A 282 -14.86 -3.23 -8.77
CA PRO A 282 -15.15 -4.45 -9.54
C PRO A 282 -14.02 -5.48 -9.59
N GLY A 283 -12.75 -5.07 -9.39
CA GLY A 283 -11.61 -5.97 -9.28
C GLY A 283 -11.64 -6.91 -8.07
N LEU A 284 -12.49 -6.65 -7.07
CA LEU A 284 -12.72 -7.54 -5.93
C LEU A 284 -13.75 -8.65 -6.21
N ALA A 285 -14.36 -8.69 -7.39
CA ALA A 285 -15.37 -9.69 -7.71
C ALA A 285 -14.80 -11.12 -7.68
N GLY A 286 -15.61 -12.08 -7.23
CA GLY A 286 -15.26 -13.50 -7.24
C GLY A 286 -14.55 -13.96 -5.97
N THR A 287 -13.32 -14.48 -6.08
CA THR A 287 -12.54 -15.06 -4.97
C THR A 287 -11.39 -14.17 -4.50
N ILE A 288 -11.47 -12.88 -4.84
CA ILE A 288 -10.42 -11.90 -4.59
C ILE A 288 -10.53 -11.36 -3.17
N ALA A 289 -9.51 -11.62 -2.35
CA ALA A 289 -9.54 -11.24 -0.93
C ALA A 289 -9.14 -9.78 -0.69
N GLY A 290 -8.34 -9.23 -1.60
CA GLY A 290 -7.77 -7.90 -1.52
C GLY A 290 -7.02 -7.55 -2.80
N LEU A 291 -6.65 -6.27 -2.87
CA LEU A 291 -5.85 -5.67 -3.92
C LEU A 291 -4.87 -4.69 -3.27
N GLY A 292 -3.63 -4.70 -3.74
CA GLY A 292 -2.56 -3.84 -3.23
C GLY A 292 -1.64 -3.42 -4.37
N GLY A 293 -1.09 -2.22 -4.28
CA GLY A 293 -0.13 -1.77 -5.29
C GLY A 293 0.22 -0.30 -5.16
N SER A 294 1.14 0.12 -6.03
CA SER A 294 1.76 1.44 -5.98
C SER A 294 1.94 2.05 -7.35
N SER A 295 1.86 3.38 -7.39
CA SER A 295 2.08 4.19 -8.59
C SER A 295 3.54 4.56 -8.68
N ALA A 296 4.20 4.12 -9.74
CA ALA A 296 5.53 4.61 -10.09
C ALA A 296 5.45 5.89 -10.93
N LEU A 297 6.38 6.81 -10.71
CA LEU A 297 6.61 7.98 -11.54
C LEU A 297 8.07 8.03 -11.96
N GLU A 298 8.30 8.29 -13.25
CA GLU A 298 9.61 8.65 -13.78
C GLU A 298 9.64 10.15 -14.10
N PHE A 299 10.55 10.88 -13.48
CA PHE A 299 10.75 12.31 -13.73
C PHE A 299 12.14 12.77 -13.33
N GLY A 300 12.71 13.70 -14.11
CA GLY A 300 14.03 14.26 -13.82
C GLY A 300 15.18 13.24 -13.88
N GLY A 301 14.96 12.06 -14.47
CA GLY A 301 15.91 10.94 -14.45
C GLY A 301 15.81 10.07 -13.18
N SER A 302 14.88 10.37 -12.27
CA SER A 302 14.54 9.54 -11.12
C SER A 302 13.27 8.72 -11.41
N VAL A 303 13.23 7.48 -10.93
CA VAL A 303 12.04 6.62 -10.97
C VAL A 303 11.74 6.09 -9.57
N GLY A 304 10.48 6.13 -9.16
CA GLY A 304 10.11 5.72 -7.81
C GLY A 304 8.62 5.63 -7.58
N TYR A 305 8.23 4.88 -6.55
CA TYR A 305 6.85 4.88 -6.06
C TYR A 305 6.53 6.20 -5.35
N VAL A 306 5.38 6.79 -5.66
CA VAL A 306 4.96 8.10 -5.13
C VAL A 306 3.62 8.05 -4.37
N THR A 307 2.77 7.08 -4.67
CA THR A 307 1.51 6.83 -3.95
C THR A 307 1.10 5.36 -4.13
N GLY A 308 0.01 4.94 -3.50
CA GLY A 308 -0.47 3.56 -3.54
C GLY A 308 -1.85 3.41 -2.94
N ALA A 309 -2.37 2.19 -3.01
CA ALA A 309 -3.62 1.80 -2.37
C ALA A 309 -3.57 0.34 -1.92
N VAL A 310 -4.28 0.05 -0.83
CA VAL A 310 -4.60 -1.30 -0.38
C VAL A 310 -6.10 -1.36 -0.09
N ALA A 311 -6.81 -2.22 -0.81
CA ALA A 311 -8.22 -2.50 -0.59
C ALA A 311 -8.39 -3.95 -0.13
N ILE A 312 -9.11 -4.15 0.96
CA ILE A 312 -9.49 -5.47 1.45
C ILE A 312 -10.97 -5.69 1.16
N ASP A 313 -11.35 -6.87 0.66
CA ASP A 313 -12.76 -7.17 0.44
C ASP A 313 -13.50 -7.24 1.79
N THR A 314 -14.63 -6.53 1.87
CA THR A 314 -15.59 -6.62 2.99
C THR A 314 -16.04 -8.05 3.31
N THR A 315 -16.02 -8.97 2.34
CA THR A 315 -16.33 -10.40 2.60
C THR A 315 -15.36 -11.03 3.61
N MET A 316 -14.13 -10.51 3.74
CA MET A 316 -13.13 -10.96 4.70
C MET A 316 -13.54 -10.74 6.16
N LEU A 317 -14.56 -9.92 6.44
CA LEU A 317 -15.10 -9.71 7.79
C LEU A 317 -15.89 -10.91 8.31
N ASP A 318 -16.40 -11.75 7.40
CA ASP A 318 -17.12 -12.98 7.76
C ASP A 318 -16.17 -14.17 8.01
N TYR A 319 -14.89 -14.02 7.68
CA TYR A 319 -13.90 -15.07 7.86
C TYR A 319 -13.49 -15.21 9.34
N PRO A 320 -13.32 -16.45 9.84
CA PRO A 320 -12.92 -16.67 11.21
C PRO A 320 -11.51 -16.14 11.47
N ARG A 321 -11.23 -15.84 12.73
CA ARG A 321 -9.87 -15.52 13.17
C ARG A 321 -8.92 -16.68 12.90
N TYR A 322 -7.69 -16.37 12.45
CA TYR A 322 -6.61 -17.33 12.27
C TYR A 322 -5.41 -16.93 13.13
N ALA A 323 -4.82 -17.88 13.85
CA ALA A 323 -3.71 -17.64 14.77
C ALA A 323 -3.93 -16.50 15.80
N GLY A 324 -5.19 -16.15 16.10
CA GLY A 324 -5.59 -15.08 17.02
C GLY A 324 -5.94 -13.75 16.34
N GLU A 325 -5.59 -13.57 15.07
CA GLU A 325 -5.84 -12.37 14.28
C GLU A 325 -7.15 -12.48 13.48
N PRO A 326 -7.84 -11.37 13.17
CA PRO A 326 -8.91 -11.36 12.16
C PRO A 326 -8.45 -11.97 10.83
N GLY A 327 -9.34 -12.69 10.14
CA GLY A 327 -9.00 -13.38 8.89
C GLY A 327 -8.43 -12.46 7.80
N TYR A 328 -8.81 -11.18 7.81
CA TYR A 328 -8.31 -10.17 6.90
C TYR A 328 -6.87 -9.71 7.13
N VAL A 329 -6.26 -9.96 8.30
CA VAL A 329 -4.94 -9.39 8.64
C VAL A 329 -3.83 -10.04 7.82
N GLN A 330 -3.95 -11.33 7.54
CA GLN A 330 -3.02 -12.03 6.64
C GLN A 330 -3.05 -11.43 5.23
N VAL A 331 -4.25 -11.11 4.72
CA VAL A 331 -4.45 -10.44 3.43
C VAL A 331 -3.90 -9.01 3.49
N LEU A 332 -4.17 -8.27 4.56
CA LEU A 332 -3.60 -6.94 4.76
C LEU A 332 -2.06 -6.94 4.69
N ARG A 333 -1.39 -7.91 5.31
CA ARG A 333 0.07 -8.06 5.16
C ARG A 333 0.46 -8.35 3.71
N HIS A 334 -0.24 -9.27 3.04
CA HIS A 334 0.02 -9.58 1.63
C HIS A 334 -0.10 -8.34 0.73
N GLU A 335 -1.20 -7.60 0.82
CA GLU A 335 -1.42 -6.39 0.01
C GLU A 335 -0.46 -5.25 0.37
N VAL A 336 -0.04 -5.13 1.64
CA VAL A 336 1.04 -4.21 2.03
C VAL A 336 2.37 -4.62 1.40
N GLY A 337 2.61 -5.93 1.21
CA GLY A 337 3.75 -6.43 0.41
C GLY A 337 3.73 -5.88 -1.01
N HIS A 338 2.59 -5.96 -1.70
CA HIS A 338 2.40 -5.36 -3.02
C HIS A 338 2.57 -3.84 -3.03
N MET A 339 1.99 -3.13 -2.05
CA MET A 339 2.19 -1.69 -1.88
C MET A 339 3.69 -1.33 -1.77
N LEU A 340 4.50 -2.17 -1.14
CA LEU A 340 5.94 -1.91 -1.02
C LEU A 340 6.73 -2.27 -2.28
N GLY A 341 6.13 -3.03 -3.20
CA GLY A 341 6.71 -3.41 -4.49
C GLY A 341 6.99 -4.89 -4.64
N LEU A 342 6.62 -5.76 -3.69
CA LEU A 342 6.75 -7.21 -3.88
C LEU A 342 5.72 -7.72 -4.88
N ASP A 343 6.14 -8.63 -5.75
CA ASP A 343 5.25 -9.40 -6.60
C ASP A 343 5.08 -10.82 -6.06
N HIS A 344 4.14 -11.55 -6.66
CA HIS A 344 3.89 -12.94 -6.34
C HIS A 344 5.08 -13.84 -6.64
N VAL A 345 5.17 -14.91 -5.85
CA VAL A 345 6.09 -16.02 -6.09
C VAL A 345 5.36 -17.35 -6.01
N GLU A 346 5.87 -18.35 -6.72
CA GLU A 346 5.35 -19.73 -6.71
C GLU A 346 5.69 -20.49 -5.40
N ASP A 347 6.50 -19.91 -4.52
CA ASP A 347 6.87 -20.52 -3.25
C ASP A 347 5.71 -20.48 -2.25
N THR A 348 5.04 -21.61 -2.04
CA THR A 348 3.95 -21.75 -1.07
C THR A 348 4.32 -21.44 0.39
N ASP A 349 5.61 -21.37 0.72
CA ASP A 349 6.11 -20.91 2.03
C ASP A 349 6.40 -19.39 2.05
N ALA A 350 5.99 -18.64 1.03
CA ALA A 350 5.95 -17.18 1.01
C ALA A 350 4.55 -16.67 1.39
N LEU A 351 4.50 -15.52 2.07
CA LEU A 351 3.25 -14.79 2.23
C LEU A 351 2.77 -14.27 0.88
N MET A 352 3.68 -13.87 0.00
CA MET A 352 3.39 -13.41 -1.37
C MET A 352 3.04 -14.55 -2.35
N HIS A 353 2.69 -15.75 -1.87
CA HIS A 353 2.11 -16.75 -2.75
C HIS A 353 0.66 -16.37 -3.11
N PRO A 354 0.25 -16.39 -4.40
CA PRO A 354 -1.00 -15.80 -4.87
C PRO A 354 -2.29 -16.49 -4.36
N SER A 355 -2.21 -17.74 -3.92
CA SER A 355 -3.37 -18.49 -3.42
C SER A 355 -3.00 -19.46 -2.31
N ASP A 356 -3.88 -19.76 -1.37
CA ASP A 356 -3.66 -20.85 -0.39
C ASP A 356 -2.36 -20.75 0.44
N SER A 357 -1.78 -19.55 0.60
CA SER A 357 -0.64 -19.37 1.49
C SER A 357 -1.07 -19.76 2.91
N THR A 358 -0.37 -20.73 3.50
CA THR A 358 -0.63 -21.14 4.88
C THR A 358 0.01 -20.20 5.90
N ARG A 359 0.71 -19.17 5.42
CA ARG A 359 1.41 -18.20 6.25
C ARG A 359 0.51 -17.04 6.62
N THR A 360 0.58 -16.67 7.89
CA THR A 360 -0.03 -15.46 8.43
C THR A 360 0.96 -14.35 8.74
N SER A 361 2.25 -14.65 8.60
CA SER A 361 3.35 -13.71 8.80
C SER A 361 4.34 -13.80 7.66
N TRP A 362 5.13 -12.73 7.50
CA TRP A 362 6.19 -12.61 6.51
C TRP A 362 7.05 -13.88 6.48
N GLY A 363 7.26 -14.44 5.29
CA GLY A 363 8.15 -15.56 5.01
C GLY A 363 9.60 -15.11 4.83
N PRO A 364 10.56 -16.06 4.74
CA PRO A 364 11.96 -15.72 4.50
C PRO A 364 12.17 -14.91 3.22
N GLY A 365 11.50 -15.31 2.14
CA GLY A 365 11.52 -14.62 0.84
C GLY A 365 10.97 -13.20 0.91
N ASP A 366 9.78 -13.03 1.50
CA ASP A 366 9.15 -11.70 1.66
C ASP A 366 10.07 -10.74 2.43
N ARG A 367 10.67 -11.19 3.53
CA ARG A 367 11.64 -10.38 4.30
C ARG A 367 12.87 -9.99 3.48
N ALA A 368 13.40 -10.91 2.68
CA ALA A 368 14.53 -10.65 1.82
C ALA A 368 14.20 -9.61 0.74
N GLY A 369 13.05 -9.74 0.09
CA GLY A 369 12.56 -8.80 -0.90
C GLY A 369 12.28 -7.41 -0.32
N LEU A 370 11.64 -7.33 0.86
CA LEU A 370 11.38 -6.06 1.54
C LEU A 370 12.67 -5.32 1.91
N ALA A 371 13.69 -6.03 2.39
CA ALA A 371 14.99 -5.43 2.67
C ALA A 371 15.66 -4.86 1.39
N VAL A 372 15.48 -5.52 0.25
CA VAL A 372 15.93 -5.00 -1.06
C VAL A 372 15.14 -3.75 -1.46
N LEU A 373 13.80 -3.79 -1.35
CA LEU A 373 12.93 -2.66 -1.72
C LEU A 373 13.19 -1.41 -0.87
N GLY A 374 13.56 -1.56 0.40
CA GLY A 374 13.94 -0.43 1.26
C GLY A 374 15.40 0.04 1.12
N SER A 375 16.16 -0.55 0.20
CA SER A 375 17.55 -0.17 -0.11
C SER A 375 17.68 0.77 -1.31
N GLY A 376 16.55 1.26 -1.85
CA GLY A 376 16.50 2.22 -2.94
C GLY A 376 17.25 3.54 -2.68
N GLU A 377 17.45 4.33 -3.73
CA GLU A 377 18.10 5.64 -3.62
C GLU A 377 17.12 6.72 -3.14
N CYS A 378 17.62 7.80 -2.53
CA CYS A 378 16.81 9.00 -2.28
C CYS A 378 16.31 9.57 -3.63
N GLN A 379 15.10 10.14 -3.65
CA GLN A 379 14.48 10.65 -4.88
C GLN A 379 14.18 12.17 -4.76
N PRO A 380 15.21 13.04 -4.72
CA PRO A 380 15.04 14.49 -4.51
C PRO A 380 14.35 15.21 -5.67
N ASP A 381 14.25 14.58 -6.85
CA ASP A 381 13.58 15.15 -8.02
C ASP A 381 12.08 14.79 -8.08
N LEU A 382 11.63 13.82 -7.28
CA LEU A 382 10.23 13.36 -7.21
C LEU A 382 9.40 14.10 -6.16
#